data_AF-A0A7X3MQR6-F1
#
_entry.id   AF-A0A7X3MQR6-F1
#
_cell.length_a   1.000
_cell.length_b   1.000
_cell.length_c   1.000
_cell.angle_alpha   90.00
_cell.angle_beta   90.00
_cell.angle_gamma   90.00
#
_symmetry.space_group_name_H-M   'P 1'
#
loop_
_entity.id
_entity.type
_entity.pdbx_description
1 polymer ?
#
loop_
_entity_poly.entity_id
_entity_poly.type
_entity_poly.pdbx_seq_one_letter_code
_entity_poly.pdbx_strand_id
1 'polypeptide(L)'
;MAYALEEGGGSAADGQPWTLDNVAVWRAKAPRTAFSLSRTQTWANGLAPSRIPAFTPSTIDKTVGAKMQPFQDWNLLIGTELIRSGGQSGLLSSKSMWESSWSQDLEEYGRLRVGFSTTGSLDNRQADYFQSFSGSLNVPLDLPLSAWNLELRLSPTMNVDVSHGSLSSNLISELVGQTVLSAQDAAFRSTLDLSVGYSFAPDTRPAASARLQLTISPKL
;
A
#
# COMPACT_ATOMS: atom_id res chain seq x y z
N MET A 1 55.04 -32.07 -0.11
CA MET A 1 54.21 -30.97 0.42
C MET A 1 52.99 -30.89 -0.51
N ALA A 2 51.89 -31.62 -0.32
CA ALA A 2 51.01 -31.73 0.84
C ALA A 2 50.53 -30.35 1.32
N TYR A 3 49.36 -29.93 0.86
CA TYR A 3 48.21 -29.70 1.73
C TYR A 3 46.92 -29.89 0.91
N ALA A 4 46.22 -30.97 1.24
CA ALA A 4 44.80 -31.13 1.00
C ALA A 4 44.05 -30.38 2.11
N LEU A 5 42.93 -29.75 1.75
CA LEU A 5 41.86 -29.34 2.66
C LEU A 5 40.59 -29.87 1.99
N GLU A 6 40.28 -31.15 2.22
CA GLU A 6 39.26 -31.59 3.18
C GLU A 6 37.92 -30.90 3.01
N GLU A 7 36.99 -31.72 2.50
CA GLU A 7 35.55 -31.60 2.63
C GLU A 7 35.16 -31.36 4.10
N GLY A 8 34.70 -30.14 4.39
CA GLY A 8 33.96 -29.82 5.60
C GLY A 8 32.51 -29.59 5.22
N GLY A 9 31.70 -30.65 5.30
CA GLY A 9 30.27 -30.60 5.10
C GLY A 9 29.59 -29.60 6.04
N GLY A 10 28.89 -28.64 5.43
CA GLY A 10 27.86 -27.84 6.08
C GLY A 10 26.61 -27.95 5.24
N SER A 11 25.65 -28.78 5.67
CA SER A 11 24.31 -28.85 5.11
C SER A 11 23.63 -27.48 5.28
N ALA A 12 23.76 -26.62 4.29
CA ALA A 12 22.97 -25.40 4.21
C ALA A 12 21.60 -25.79 3.63
N ALA A 13 20.64 -25.91 4.53
CA ALA A 13 19.19 -25.70 4.39
C ALA A 13 18.56 -25.98 3.01
N ASP A 14 17.63 -26.93 3.00
CA ASP A 14 16.73 -27.31 1.92
C ASP A 14 16.01 -26.12 1.25
N GLY A 15 16.70 -25.44 0.35
CA GLY A 15 16.15 -24.50 -0.60
C GLY A 15 16.57 -24.92 -1.99
N GLN A 16 15.62 -25.12 -2.91
CA GLN A 16 15.95 -25.47 -4.29
C GLN A 16 16.95 -24.45 -4.87
N PRO A 17 18.03 -24.91 -5.53
CA PRO A 17 18.97 -24.01 -6.17
C PRO A 17 18.24 -23.17 -7.23
N TRP A 18 18.55 -21.87 -7.28
CA TRP A 18 18.03 -20.94 -8.29
C TRP A 18 18.61 -21.27 -9.67
N THR A 19 18.12 -22.34 -10.29
CA THR A 19 18.47 -22.72 -11.66
C THR A 19 17.57 -22.00 -12.65
N LEU A 20 18.08 -21.78 -13.88
CA LEU A 20 17.30 -21.16 -14.97
C LEU A 20 15.98 -21.90 -15.24
N ASP A 21 15.98 -23.22 -15.04
CA ASP A 21 14.80 -24.07 -15.19
C ASP A 21 13.75 -23.80 -14.09
N ASN A 22 14.18 -23.58 -12.85
CA ASN A 22 13.28 -23.23 -11.74
C ASN A 22 12.67 -21.83 -11.95
N VAL A 23 13.42 -20.88 -12.52
CA VAL A 23 12.92 -19.55 -12.91
C VAL A 23 11.92 -19.66 -14.06
N ALA A 24 12.16 -20.52 -15.04
CA ALA A 24 11.24 -20.75 -16.16
C ALA A 24 9.92 -21.39 -15.70
N VAL A 25 9.98 -22.35 -14.78
CA VAL A 25 8.79 -22.97 -14.17
C VAL A 25 7.99 -21.95 -13.36
N TRP A 26 8.65 -21.05 -12.62
CA TRP A 26 7.99 -19.95 -11.91
C TRP A 26 7.27 -18.99 -12.87
N ARG A 27 7.90 -18.62 -13.99
CA ARG A 27 7.26 -17.80 -15.03
C ARG A 27 6.10 -18.51 -15.71
N ALA A 28 6.17 -19.82 -15.89
CA ALA A 28 5.10 -20.62 -16.48
C ALA A 28 3.89 -20.79 -15.55
N LYS A 29 4.11 -20.77 -14.22
CA LYS A 29 3.05 -20.80 -13.20
C LYS A 29 2.44 -19.42 -12.92
N ALA A 30 3.06 -18.34 -13.37
CA ALA A 30 2.45 -17.02 -13.27
C ALA A 30 1.15 -16.98 -14.10
N PRO A 31 0.04 -16.45 -13.56
CA PRO A 31 -1.22 -16.38 -14.29
C PRO A 31 -1.02 -15.61 -15.60
N ARG A 32 -1.49 -16.18 -16.71
CA ARG A 32 -1.46 -15.52 -18.02
C ARG A 32 -2.32 -14.27 -17.97
N THR A 33 -1.69 -13.11 -17.91
CA THR A 33 -2.39 -11.82 -17.89
C THR A 33 -3.06 -11.56 -19.24
N ALA A 34 -4.36 -11.29 -19.20
CA ALA A 34 -5.08 -10.75 -20.34
C ALA A 34 -4.62 -9.29 -20.51
N PHE A 35 -3.98 -8.98 -21.64
CA PHE A 35 -3.57 -7.61 -21.95
C PHE A 35 -4.81 -6.72 -22.07
N SER A 36 -5.01 -5.83 -21.10
CA SER A 36 -5.98 -4.73 -21.18
C SER A 36 -5.23 -3.42 -21.43
N LEU A 37 -5.88 -2.46 -22.08
CA LEU A 37 -5.29 -1.16 -22.44
C LEU A 37 -4.87 -0.39 -21.18
N SER A 38 -3.68 0.24 -21.23
CA SER A 38 -3.15 1.10 -20.17
C SER A 38 -4.17 2.16 -19.76
N ARG A 39 -4.55 2.18 -18.47
CA ARG A 39 -5.56 3.11 -17.94
C ARG A 39 -4.90 4.46 -17.66
N THR A 40 -5.24 5.47 -18.47
CA THR A 40 -4.93 6.87 -18.17
C THR A 40 -6.12 7.50 -17.44
N GLN A 41 -5.87 8.14 -16.31
CA GLN A 41 -6.86 8.89 -15.54
C GLN A 41 -6.47 10.36 -15.55
N THR A 42 -7.40 11.23 -15.91
CA THR A 42 -7.21 12.68 -15.90
C THR A 42 -8.17 13.31 -14.90
N TRP A 43 -7.72 14.29 -14.14
CA TRP A 43 -8.58 15.05 -13.23
C TRP A 43 -8.28 16.54 -13.33
N ALA A 44 -9.25 17.34 -12.87
CA ALA A 44 -9.10 18.77 -12.76
C ALA A 44 -9.90 19.28 -11.55
N ASN A 45 -9.33 20.24 -10.83
CA ASN A 45 -9.95 20.88 -9.67
C ASN A 45 -9.89 22.41 -9.81
N GLY A 46 -10.95 23.12 -9.39
CA GLY A 46 -10.97 24.59 -9.35
C GLY A 46 -10.95 25.30 -10.72
N LEU A 47 -11.10 24.59 -11.83
CA LEU A 47 -11.00 25.16 -13.19
C LEU A 47 -12.18 26.04 -13.61
N ALA A 48 -13.34 25.97 -12.94
CA ALA A 48 -14.52 26.75 -13.30
C ALA A 48 -14.60 28.07 -12.49
N PRO A 49 -14.39 29.24 -13.11
CA PRO A 49 -14.74 30.52 -12.49
C PRO A 49 -16.27 30.71 -12.51
N SER A 50 -16.85 31.19 -11.40
CA SER A 50 -18.22 31.71 -11.37
C SER A 50 -18.34 32.91 -12.31
N ARG A 51 -19.37 32.93 -13.17
CA ARG A 51 -19.70 34.11 -14.02
C ARG A 51 -20.41 35.22 -13.24
N ILE A 52 -20.64 35.03 -11.94
CA ILE A 52 -21.35 35.98 -11.07
C ILE A 52 -20.32 36.77 -10.26
N PRO A 53 -20.17 38.09 -10.48
CA PRO A 53 -19.15 38.93 -9.83
C PRO A 53 -19.33 39.11 -8.31
N ALA A 54 -20.39 38.55 -7.71
CA ALA A 54 -20.65 38.58 -6.27
C ALA A 54 -19.87 37.52 -5.47
N PHE A 55 -19.21 36.57 -6.14
CA PHE A 55 -18.32 35.60 -5.51
C PHE A 55 -16.89 35.90 -5.96
N THR A 56 -16.14 36.65 -5.15
CA THR A 56 -14.69 36.75 -5.24
C THR A 56 -14.11 35.34 -5.45
N PRO A 57 -13.14 35.13 -6.36
CA PRO A 57 -12.51 33.83 -6.52
C PRO A 57 -11.95 33.42 -5.16
N SER A 58 -12.53 32.38 -4.56
CA SER A 58 -11.93 31.75 -3.40
C SER A 58 -10.51 31.35 -3.80
N THR A 59 -9.57 31.54 -2.88
CA THR A 59 -8.13 31.31 -3.00
C THR A 59 -7.77 29.82 -3.19
N ILE A 60 -8.66 29.02 -3.78
CA ILE A 60 -8.50 27.59 -4.00
C ILE A 60 -7.51 27.39 -5.15
N ASP A 61 -6.47 26.61 -4.91
CA ASP A 61 -5.53 26.18 -5.94
C ASP A 61 -6.28 25.51 -7.09
N LYS A 62 -5.97 25.93 -8.32
CA LYS A 62 -6.52 25.30 -9.53
C LYS A 62 -5.55 24.23 -9.97
N THR A 63 -6.01 22.99 -10.14
CA THR A 63 -5.13 21.89 -10.52
C THR A 63 -5.64 21.13 -11.73
N VAL A 64 -4.70 20.64 -12.53
CA VAL A 64 -4.96 19.71 -13.64
C VAL A 64 -3.92 18.63 -13.60
N GLY A 65 -4.34 17.38 -13.60
CA GLY A 65 -3.41 16.28 -13.56
C GLY A 65 -3.81 15.09 -14.41
N ALA A 66 -2.82 14.26 -14.66
CA ALA A 66 -2.97 12.99 -15.34
C ALA A 66 -2.11 11.95 -14.64
N LYS A 67 -2.63 10.72 -14.48
CA LYS A 67 -1.93 9.53 -14.00
C LYS A 67 -2.10 8.42 -15.02
N MET A 68 -1.06 7.62 -15.22
CA MET A 68 -1.06 6.46 -16.07
C MET A 68 -0.58 5.25 -15.29
N GLN A 69 -1.10 4.09 -15.65
CA GLN A 69 -0.61 2.79 -15.20
C GLN A 69 0.17 2.14 -16.35
N PRO A 70 1.51 2.34 -16.44
CA PRO A 70 2.29 1.86 -17.59
C PRO A 70 2.45 0.34 -17.61
N PHE A 71 2.52 -0.29 -16.44
CA PHE A 71 2.59 -1.74 -16.28
C PHE A 71 1.31 -2.21 -15.59
N GLN A 72 0.63 -3.23 -16.10
CA GLN A 72 -0.54 -3.80 -15.41
C GLN A 72 -0.13 -4.90 -14.42
N ASP A 73 0.98 -5.59 -14.69
CA ASP A 73 1.52 -6.63 -13.81
C ASP A 73 2.01 -6.06 -12.47
N TRP A 74 2.27 -4.76 -12.43
CA TRP A 74 2.68 -4.01 -11.26
C TRP A 74 1.64 -2.92 -11.04
N ASN A 75 1.15 -2.74 -9.82
CA ASN A 75 0.21 -1.66 -9.54
C ASN A 75 0.96 -0.33 -9.40
N LEU A 76 1.70 0.05 -10.46
CA LEU A 76 2.49 1.27 -10.58
C LEU A 76 1.65 2.33 -11.32
N LEU A 77 1.39 3.44 -10.65
CA LEU A 77 0.78 4.64 -11.20
C LEU A 77 1.83 5.74 -11.21
N ILE A 78 1.99 6.43 -12.33
CA ILE A 78 2.84 7.61 -12.45
C ILE A 78 2.01 8.74 -13.03
N GLY A 79 2.14 9.93 -12.49
CA GLY A 79 1.38 11.07 -12.97
C GLY A 79 2.05 12.40 -12.72
N THR A 80 1.45 13.42 -13.32
CA THR A 80 1.85 14.81 -13.19
C THR A 80 0.62 15.65 -12.88
N GLU A 81 0.79 16.65 -12.05
CA GLU A 81 -0.22 17.66 -11.74
C GLU A 81 0.39 19.05 -11.95
N LEU A 82 -0.34 19.94 -12.61
CA LEU A 82 -0.04 21.36 -12.72
C LEU A 82 -0.93 22.09 -11.72
N ILE A 83 -0.32 22.88 -10.85
CA ILE A 83 -1.00 23.60 -9.77
C ILE A 83 -0.81 25.10 -10.02
N ARG A 84 -1.92 25.85 -10.02
CA ARG A 84 -1.91 27.31 -10.11
C ARG A 84 -2.54 27.88 -8.85
N SER A 85 -1.73 28.57 -8.04
CA SER A 85 -2.21 29.15 -6.78
C SER A 85 -3.01 30.43 -7.00
N GLY A 86 -4.23 30.46 -6.42
CA GLY A 86 -5.22 31.51 -6.67
C GLY A 86 -4.86 32.92 -6.14
N GLY A 87 -3.87 33.03 -5.26
CA GLY A 87 -3.51 34.29 -4.59
C GLY A 87 -2.45 35.15 -5.29
N GLN A 88 -1.70 34.60 -6.24
CA GLN A 88 -0.65 35.34 -6.95
C GLN A 88 -0.73 35.06 -8.44
N SER A 89 -1.05 36.10 -9.21
CA SER A 89 -1.05 36.08 -10.67
C SER A 89 0.35 35.76 -11.19
N GLY A 90 0.65 34.49 -11.45
CA GLY A 90 1.87 34.06 -12.15
C GLY A 90 2.51 32.77 -11.66
N LEU A 91 2.06 32.19 -10.54
CA LEU A 91 2.71 31.00 -10.00
C LEU A 91 2.05 29.72 -10.53
N LEU A 92 2.80 29.02 -11.37
CA LEU A 92 2.52 27.69 -11.86
C LEU A 92 3.57 26.75 -11.23
N SER A 93 3.13 25.74 -10.48
CA SER A 93 3.99 24.63 -10.08
C SER A 93 3.61 23.35 -10.81
N SER A 94 4.58 22.46 -10.96
CA SER A 94 4.40 21.13 -11.51
C SER A 94 4.85 20.11 -10.48
N LYS A 95 3.95 19.17 -10.20
CA LYS A 95 4.15 18.08 -9.27
C LYS A 95 4.17 16.76 -10.04
N SER A 96 5.25 16.00 -9.93
CA SER A 96 5.29 14.62 -10.37
C SER A 96 4.92 13.70 -9.21
N MET A 97 4.17 12.63 -9.46
CA MET A 97 3.70 11.69 -8.44
C MET A 97 3.85 10.26 -8.93
N TRP A 98 4.13 9.35 -8.00
CA TRP A 98 4.13 7.92 -8.26
C TRP A 98 3.54 7.14 -7.10
N GLU A 99 2.92 6.02 -7.40
CA GLU A 99 2.38 5.06 -6.43
C GLU A 99 2.65 3.67 -6.97
N SER A 100 3.22 2.76 -6.17
CA SER A 100 3.40 1.38 -6.54
C SER A 100 2.94 0.50 -5.40
N SER A 101 2.25 -0.60 -5.70
CA SER A 101 1.94 -1.61 -4.71
C SER A 101 2.07 -3.01 -5.29
N TRP A 102 2.36 -3.95 -4.41
CA TRP A 102 2.42 -5.38 -4.68
C TRP A 102 1.97 -6.10 -3.44
N SER A 103 1.32 -7.25 -3.65
CA SER A 103 0.90 -8.14 -2.59
C SER A 103 0.93 -9.56 -3.09
N GLN A 104 1.30 -10.48 -2.22
CA GLN A 104 1.29 -11.91 -2.51
C GLN A 104 0.74 -12.69 -1.33
N ASP A 105 -0.16 -13.63 -1.65
CA ASP A 105 -0.65 -14.64 -0.73
C ASP A 105 0.22 -15.90 -0.90
N LEU A 106 0.84 -16.31 0.20
CA LEU A 106 1.76 -17.44 0.25
C LEU A 106 1.07 -18.62 0.93
N GLU A 107 0.30 -19.37 0.16
CA GLU A 107 -0.45 -20.55 0.62
C GLU A 107 0.48 -21.61 1.25
N GLU A 108 1.68 -21.81 0.68
CA GLU A 108 2.68 -22.77 1.19
C GLU A 108 3.17 -22.45 2.61
N TYR A 109 3.07 -21.20 3.04
CA TYR A 109 3.41 -20.73 4.39
C TYR A 109 2.16 -20.48 5.24
N GLY A 110 1.13 -21.33 5.07
CA GLY A 110 -0.07 -21.29 5.88
C GLY A 110 -0.94 -20.08 5.61
N ARG A 111 -1.02 -19.59 4.37
CA ARG A 111 -1.78 -18.37 3.96
C ARG A 111 -1.21 -17.05 4.49
N LEU A 112 0.10 -16.98 4.66
CA LEU A 112 0.80 -15.73 4.94
C LEU A 112 0.55 -14.71 3.80
N ARG A 113 0.09 -13.50 4.14
CA ARG A 113 -0.02 -12.40 3.16
C ARG A 113 1.09 -11.38 3.38
N VAL A 114 1.84 -11.09 2.34
CA VAL A 114 2.86 -10.04 2.32
C VAL A 114 2.41 -8.93 1.36
N GLY A 115 2.53 -7.69 1.79
CA GLY A 115 2.26 -6.52 0.96
C GLY A 115 3.35 -5.48 1.10
N PHE A 116 3.58 -4.76 0.02
CA PHE A 116 4.42 -3.57 0.03
C PHE A 116 3.85 -2.52 -0.90
N SER A 117 3.92 -1.27 -0.46
CA SER A 117 3.53 -0.12 -1.25
C SER A 117 4.47 1.04 -1.01
N THR A 118 4.60 1.87 -2.03
CA THR A 118 5.43 3.06 -2.02
C THR A 118 4.70 4.14 -2.77
N THR A 119 4.70 5.36 -2.23
CA THR A 119 4.10 6.51 -2.88
C THR A 119 5.02 7.69 -2.73
N GLY A 120 5.11 8.55 -3.74
CA GLY A 120 5.98 9.70 -3.66
C GLY A 120 5.56 10.81 -4.58
N SER A 121 6.14 11.97 -4.33
CA SER A 121 5.95 13.13 -5.18
C SER A 121 7.11 14.09 -5.13
N LEU A 122 7.30 14.81 -6.22
CA LEU A 122 8.26 15.90 -6.34
C LEU A 122 7.53 17.15 -6.85
N ASP A 123 7.56 18.24 -6.10
CA ASP A 123 7.07 19.55 -6.55
C ASP A 123 8.26 20.45 -6.96
N ASN A 124 8.21 20.96 -8.19
CA ASN A 124 9.28 21.77 -8.76
C ASN A 124 9.44 23.16 -8.12
N ARG A 125 8.42 23.66 -7.41
CA ARG A 125 8.42 25.06 -6.93
C ARG A 125 9.18 25.23 -5.63
N GLN A 126 9.10 24.24 -4.74
CA GLN A 126 9.74 24.29 -3.42
C GLN A 126 10.88 23.28 -3.30
N ALA A 127 11.17 22.53 -4.37
CA ALA A 127 12.01 21.33 -4.33
C ALA A 127 11.52 20.33 -3.27
N ASP A 128 10.20 20.29 -3.06
CA ASP A 128 9.57 19.43 -2.07
C ASP A 128 9.59 18.00 -2.59
N TYR A 129 10.34 17.16 -1.87
CA TYR A 129 10.36 15.72 -2.09
C TYR A 129 9.63 15.03 -0.94
N PHE A 130 8.62 14.25 -1.30
CA PHE A 130 7.91 13.36 -0.39
C PHE A 130 8.02 11.92 -0.88
N GLN A 131 8.29 11.00 0.04
CA GLN A 131 8.34 9.57 -0.25
C GLN A 131 7.85 8.79 0.96
N SER A 132 6.84 7.96 0.75
CA SER A 132 6.31 7.01 1.70
C SER A 132 6.62 5.58 1.27
N PHE A 133 6.95 4.73 2.22
CA PHE A 133 7.05 3.29 2.08
C PHE A 133 6.19 2.67 3.16
N SER A 134 5.45 1.62 2.81
CA SER A 134 4.69 0.84 3.75
C SER A 134 4.73 -0.63 3.39
N GLY A 135 4.80 -1.48 4.42
CA GLY A 135 4.68 -2.93 4.29
C GLY A 135 3.46 -3.42 5.03
N SER A 136 3.04 -4.63 4.71
CA SER A 136 2.12 -5.42 5.52
C SER A 136 2.58 -6.87 5.55
N LEU A 137 2.46 -7.48 6.73
CA LEU A 137 2.64 -8.91 6.94
C LEU A 137 1.44 -9.38 7.75
N ASN A 138 0.56 -10.17 7.15
CA ASN A 138 -0.58 -10.76 7.85
C ASN A 138 -0.32 -12.26 8.03
N VAL A 139 -0.10 -12.65 9.27
CA VAL A 139 0.12 -14.03 9.67
C VAL A 139 -1.20 -14.58 10.22
N PRO A 140 -1.83 -15.54 9.55
CA PRO A 140 -3.04 -16.17 10.08
C PRO A 140 -2.71 -16.94 11.36
N LEU A 141 -3.65 -16.92 12.29
CA LEU A 141 -3.54 -17.57 13.59
C LEU A 141 -4.60 -18.66 13.69
N ASP A 142 -4.14 -19.91 13.64
CA ASP A 142 -4.98 -21.10 13.87
C ASP A 142 -5.24 -21.28 15.38
N LEU A 143 -6.06 -20.39 15.93
CA LEU A 143 -6.56 -20.50 17.30
C LEU A 143 -7.88 -21.28 17.31
N PRO A 144 -8.18 -22.07 18.35
CA PRO A 144 -9.40 -22.89 18.46
C PRO A 144 -10.65 -22.04 18.76
N LEU A 145 -10.79 -20.89 18.08
CA LEU A 145 -11.94 -20.01 18.13
C LEU A 145 -12.72 -20.21 16.84
N SER A 146 -13.52 -21.28 16.77
CA SER A 146 -14.18 -21.79 15.56
C SER A 146 -15.08 -20.80 14.81
N ALA A 147 -15.38 -19.64 15.39
CA ALA A 147 -16.17 -18.57 14.78
C ALA A 147 -15.35 -17.38 14.29
N TRP A 148 -14.06 -17.30 14.61
CA TRP A 148 -13.21 -16.15 14.32
C TRP A 148 -12.08 -16.53 13.36
N ASN A 149 -11.95 -15.77 12.27
CA ASN A 149 -10.71 -15.73 11.52
C ASN A 149 -9.77 -14.73 12.20
N LEU A 150 -8.58 -15.16 12.60
CA LEU A 150 -7.64 -14.35 13.36
C LEU A 150 -6.34 -14.21 12.58
N GLU A 151 -5.80 -13.00 12.57
CA GLU A 151 -4.56 -12.65 11.88
C GLU A 151 -3.73 -11.71 12.76
N LEU A 152 -2.43 -11.98 12.87
CA LEU A 152 -1.45 -11.00 13.35
C LEU A 152 -1.00 -10.15 12.16
N ARG A 153 -1.29 -8.86 12.18
CA ARG A 153 -0.88 -7.88 11.17
C ARG A 153 0.26 -7.02 11.68
N LEU A 154 1.38 -7.03 10.95
CA LEU A 154 2.49 -6.08 11.12
C LEU A 154 2.52 -5.12 9.94
N SER A 155 2.46 -3.81 10.22
CA SER A 155 2.44 -2.76 9.20
C SER A 155 3.52 -1.71 9.48
N PRO A 156 4.76 -1.93 9.00
CA PRO A 156 5.80 -0.91 9.03
C PRO A 156 5.48 0.19 8.01
N THR A 157 5.71 1.44 8.38
CA THR A 157 5.65 2.60 7.50
C THR A 157 6.84 3.52 7.72
N MET A 158 7.27 4.20 6.67
CA MET A 158 8.35 5.18 6.69
C MET A 158 7.99 6.31 5.74
N ASN A 159 8.09 7.55 6.20
CA ASN A 159 7.87 8.74 5.36
C ASN A 159 9.09 9.66 5.44
N VAL A 160 9.56 10.06 4.27
CA VAL A 160 10.57 11.09 4.07
C VAL A 160 9.84 12.31 3.52
N ASP A 161 9.96 13.44 4.20
CA ASP A 161 9.45 14.72 3.72
C ASP A 161 10.54 15.77 3.86
N VAL A 162 11.16 16.11 2.72
CA VAL A 162 12.26 17.07 2.65
C VAL A 162 11.77 18.50 2.85
N SER A 163 10.51 18.81 2.55
CA SER A 163 9.94 20.15 2.71
C SER A 163 9.93 20.60 4.17
N HIS A 164 9.68 19.64 5.08
CA HIS A 164 9.69 19.84 6.53
C HIS A 164 10.96 19.30 7.20
N GLY A 165 11.94 18.79 6.42
CA GLY A 165 13.15 18.16 6.94
C GLY A 165 12.87 16.97 7.86
N SER A 166 11.75 16.27 7.63
CA SER A 166 11.23 15.25 8.55
C SER A 166 11.41 13.84 8.00
N LEU A 167 11.81 12.96 8.91
CA LEU A 167 11.85 11.52 8.71
C LEU A 167 10.96 10.91 9.78
N SER A 168 9.92 10.17 9.37
CA SER A 168 9.09 9.42 10.29
C SER A 168 9.14 7.94 9.95
N SER A 169 9.13 7.11 10.98
CA SER A 169 8.91 5.67 10.84
C SER A 169 7.97 5.21 11.92
N ASN A 170 7.14 4.22 11.61
CA ASN A 170 6.18 3.67 12.53
C ASN A 170 6.02 2.18 12.24
N LEU A 171 5.81 1.39 13.28
CA LEU A 171 5.43 -0.01 13.17
C LEU A 171 4.12 -0.20 13.91
N ILE A 172 3.10 -0.67 13.20
CA ILE A 172 1.83 -1.07 13.82
C ILE A 172 1.82 -2.59 13.90
N SER A 173 1.59 -3.12 15.10
CA SER A 173 1.38 -4.54 15.35
C SER A 173 -0.03 -4.75 15.91
N GLU A 174 -0.87 -5.47 15.19
CA GLU A 174 -2.28 -5.66 15.53
C GLU A 174 -2.67 -7.14 15.46
N LEU A 175 -3.41 -7.61 16.45
CA LEU A 175 -4.25 -8.79 16.34
C LEU A 175 -5.59 -8.37 15.73
N VAL A 176 -5.91 -8.91 14.57
CA VAL A 176 -7.16 -8.67 13.84
C VAL A 176 -8.00 -9.94 13.91
N GLY A 177 -9.27 -9.79 14.25
CA GLY A 177 -10.25 -10.85 14.25
C GLY A 177 -11.47 -10.48 13.43
N GLN A 178 -11.96 -11.40 12.62
CA GLN A 178 -13.18 -11.22 11.85
C GLN A 178 -14.13 -12.40 12.09
N THR A 179 -15.41 -12.09 12.29
CA THR A 179 -16.47 -13.11 12.36
C THR A 179 -17.70 -12.66 11.58
N VAL A 180 -18.44 -13.63 11.03
CA VAL A 180 -19.72 -13.38 10.37
C VAL A 180 -20.83 -13.74 11.34
N LEU A 181 -21.62 -12.75 11.73
CA LEU A 181 -22.71 -12.88 12.72
C LEU A 181 -24.03 -13.35 12.09
N SER A 182 -24.18 -13.20 10.78
CA SER A 182 -25.40 -13.55 10.05
C SER A 182 -25.45 -15.03 9.70
N ALA A 183 -26.64 -15.65 9.84
CA ALA A 183 -26.93 -16.97 9.30
C ALA A 183 -26.76 -17.02 7.77
N GLN A 184 -26.59 -18.23 7.20
CA GLN A 184 -26.38 -18.42 5.77
C GLN A 184 -27.54 -17.93 4.91
N ASP A 185 -28.78 -18.02 5.40
CA ASP A 185 -30.03 -17.66 4.74
C ASP A 185 -30.52 -16.23 5.05
N ALA A 186 -29.85 -15.51 5.95
CA ALA A 186 -30.23 -14.13 6.27
C ALA A 186 -30.08 -13.19 5.06
N ALA A 187 -31.04 -12.29 4.85
CA ALA A 187 -31.03 -11.29 3.77
C ALA A 187 -29.87 -10.28 3.86
N PHE A 188 -29.32 -10.10 5.06
CA PHE A 188 -28.17 -9.25 5.32
C PHE A 188 -26.99 -10.08 5.80
N ARG A 189 -25.78 -9.72 5.34
CA ARG A 189 -24.52 -10.19 5.87
C ARG A 189 -23.99 -9.19 6.89
N SER A 190 -23.81 -9.66 8.12
CA SER A 190 -23.24 -8.89 9.22
C SER A 190 -21.86 -9.44 9.54
N THR A 191 -20.83 -8.61 9.37
CA THR A 191 -19.43 -8.95 9.66
C THR A 191 -18.95 -8.08 10.82
N LEU A 192 -18.39 -8.71 11.84
CA LEU A 192 -17.78 -8.05 12.99
C LEU A 192 -16.27 -8.15 12.87
N ASP A 193 -15.61 -7.00 12.81
CA ASP A 193 -14.16 -6.85 12.76
C ASP A 193 -13.68 -6.27 14.09
N LEU A 194 -12.74 -6.96 14.73
CA LEU A 194 -12.03 -6.52 15.93
C LEU A 194 -10.56 -6.35 15.58
N SER A 195 -9.94 -5.28 16.05
CA SER A 195 -8.50 -5.08 15.95
C SER A 195 -7.98 -4.53 17.26
N VAL A 196 -6.91 -5.11 17.79
CA VAL A 196 -6.24 -4.66 19.00
C VAL A 196 -4.74 -4.68 18.75
N GLY A 197 -4.05 -3.59 19.02
CA GLY A 197 -2.65 -3.49 18.70
C GLY A 197 -1.93 -2.31 19.34
N TYR A 198 -0.68 -2.16 18.93
CA TYR A 198 0.21 -1.11 19.37
C TYR A 198 0.88 -0.48 18.16
N SER A 199 1.03 0.84 18.20
CA SER A 199 1.93 1.57 17.31
C SER A 199 3.22 1.93 18.02
N PHE A 200 4.33 1.85 17.30
CA PHE A 200 5.66 2.19 17.77
C PHE A 200 6.34 3.10 16.75
N ALA A 201 6.70 4.31 17.16
CA ALA A 201 7.58 5.19 16.40
C ALA A 201 8.76 5.62 17.28
N PRO A 202 9.98 5.79 16.73
CA PRO A 202 11.20 6.04 17.51
C PRO A 202 11.11 7.22 18.49
N ASP A 203 10.43 8.30 18.08
CA ASP A 203 10.38 9.56 18.82
C ASP A 203 9.07 9.77 19.59
N THR A 204 8.21 8.75 19.67
CA THR A 204 6.93 8.83 20.38
C THR A 204 6.77 7.71 21.38
N ARG A 205 5.93 7.93 22.40
CA ARG A 205 5.52 6.83 23.28
C ARG A 205 4.70 5.82 22.47
N PRO A 206 4.84 4.51 22.74
CA PRO A 206 3.96 3.52 22.15
C PRO A 206 2.49 3.85 22.43
N ALA A 207 1.64 3.74 21.43
CA ALA A 207 0.20 3.97 21.59
C ALA A 207 -0.56 2.66 21.37
N ALA A 208 -1.38 2.28 22.34
CA ALA A 208 -2.30 1.17 22.21
C ALA A 208 -3.55 1.62 21.45
N SER A 209 -4.07 0.76 20.57
CA SER A 209 -5.31 1.00 19.86
C SER A 209 -6.18 -0.24 19.90
N ALA A 210 -7.48 -0.05 20.12
CA ALA A 210 -8.49 -1.07 19.95
C ALA A 210 -9.62 -0.49 19.09
N ARG A 211 -10.04 -1.23 18.07
CA ARG A 211 -11.13 -0.84 17.18
C ARG A 211 -12.06 -2.02 16.97
N LEU A 212 -13.35 -1.73 17.10
CA LEU A 212 -14.45 -2.64 16.79
C LEU A 212 -15.26 -2.01 15.65
N GLN A 213 -15.52 -2.76 14.60
CA GLN A 213 -16.34 -2.34 13.48
C GLN A 213 -17.37 -3.41 13.14
N LEU A 214 -18.64 -3.02 13.09
CA LEU A 214 -19.72 -3.86 12.58
C LEU A 214 -20.11 -3.36 11.20
N THR A 215 -19.95 -4.22 10.20
CA THR A 215 -20.34 -3.93 8.81
C THR A 215 -21.57 -4.76 8.45
N ILE A 216 -22.66 -4.09 8.07
CA ILE A 216 -23.90 -4.74 7.62
C ILE A 216 -24.09 -4.42 6.14
N SER A 217 -24.23 -5.45 5.32
CA SER A 217 -24.40 -5.33 3.87
C SER A 217 -25.50 -6.26 3.38
N PRO A 218 -26.32 -5.87 2.38
CA PRO A 218 -27.27 -6.79 1.77
C PRO A 218 -26.52 -7.91 1.03
N LYS A 219 -27.03 -9.14 1.09
CA LYS A 219 -26.54 -10.22 0.22
C LYS A 219 -27.12 -9.99 -1.19
N LEU A 220 -26.25 -9.68 -2.16
CA LEU A 220 -26.60 -9.59 -3.58
C LEU A 220 -26.62 -10.98 -4.21
#